data_AF-A0A917N1V0-F1
#
_entry.id   AF-A0A917N1V0-F1
#
_cell.length_a   1.000
_cell.length_b   1.000
_cell.length_c   1.000
_cell.angle_alpha   90.00
_cell.angle_beta   90.00
_cell.angle_gamma   90.00
#
_symmetry.space_group_name_H-M   'P 1'
#
loop_
_entity.id
_entity.type
_entity.pdbx_description
1 polymer ?
#
loop_
_entity_poly.entity_id
_entity_poly.type
_entity_poly.pdbx_seq_one_letter_code
_entity_poly.pdbx_strand_id
1 'polypeptide(L)' 'MITNNLQQLYGNIDIYLFDQLLKGTYNGCHNVLDVGCGGGRNLVYFLQNGFEVYGVDPNP' A
#
# COMPACT_ATOMS: atom_id res chain seq x y z
N MET A 1 -12.51 -10.16 20.23
CA MET A 1 -11.04 -10.04 20.14
C MET A 1 -10.72 -9.48 18.76
N ILE A 2 -9.98 -8.39 18.65
CA ILE A 2 -9.50 -7.91 17.34
C ILE A 2 -8.43 -8.89 16.88
N THR A 3 -8.76 -9.74 15.92
CA THR A 3 -7.78 -10.59 15.25
C THR A 3 -7.00 -9.72 14.27
N ASN A 4 -5.71 -9.51 14.54
CA ASN A 4 -4.77 -8.85 13.63
C ASN A 4 -4.48 -9.76 12.43
N ASN A 5 -5.45 -9.89 11.52
CA ASN A 5 -5.27 -10.64 10.29
C ASN A 5 -4.36 -9.84 9.34
N LEU A 6 -3.11 -10.28 9.20
CA LEU A 6 -2.12 -9.62 8.35
C LEU A 6 -2.57 -9.55 6.89
N GLN A 7 -3.28 -10.57 6.39
CA GLN A 7 -3.81 -10.57 5.02
C GLN A 7 -4.86 -9.48 4.83
N GLN A 8 -5.67 -9.20 5.85
CA GLN A 8 -6.67 -8.15 5.79
C GLN A 8 -6.05 -6.74 5.85
N LEU A 9 -4.97 -6.58 6.63
CA LEU A 9 -4.27 -5.31 6.81
C LEU A 9 -3.34 -4.95 5.66
N TYR A 10 -2.66 -5.94 5.08
CA TYR A 10 -1.58 -5.73 4.12
C TYR A 10 -1.81 -6.42 2.77
N GLY A 11 -2.77 -7.34 2.65
CA GLY A 11 -2.99 -8.09 1.42
C GLY A 11 -1.73 -8.83 0.96
N ASN A 12 -1.50 -8.86 -0.35
CA ASN A 12 -0.30 -9.44 -0.98
C ASN A 12 0.76 -8.35 -1.25
N ILE A 13 1.00 -7.48 -0.28
CA ILE A 13 1.98 -6.39 -0.41
C ILE A 13 3.38 -6.93 -0.71
N ASP A 14 4.15 -6.15 -1.47
CA ASP A 14 5.57 -6.41 -1.65
C ASP A 14 6.33 -6.32 -0.30
N ILE A 15 7.24 -7.26 -0.05
CA ILE A 15 7.96 -7.34 1.23
C ILE A 15 8.86 -6.13 1.48
N TYR A 16 9.41 -5.52 0.42
CA TYR A 16 10.22 -4.32 0.56
C TYR A 16 9.36 -3.11 0.92
N LEU A 17 8.15 -3.02 0.35
CA LEU A 17 7.20 -1.98 0.72
C LEU A 17 6.76 -2.15 2.18
N PHE A 18 6.50 -3.39 2.61
CA PHE A 18 6.20 -3.68 4.01
C PHE A 18 7.32 -3.22 4.96
N ASP A 19 8.58 -3.50 4.64
CA ASP A 19 9.73 -3.01 5.41
C ASP A 19 9.81 -1.47 5.45
N GLN A 20 9.51 -0.78 4.34
CA GLN A 20 9.48 0.69 4.31
C GLN A 20 8.35 1.27 5.19
N LEU A 21 7.19 0.61 5.24
CA LEU A 21 6.10 0.98 6.16
C LEU A 21 6.56 0.87 7.62
N LEU A 22 7.22 -0.23 7.99
CA LEU A 22 7.72 -0.44 9.36
C LEU A 22 8.79 0.59 9.77
N LYS A 23 9.58 1.07 8.81
CA LYS A 23 10.57 2.14 9.03
C LYS A 23 9.96 3.53 9.12
N GLY A 24 8.66 3.68 8.83
CA GLY A 24 7.98 4.97 8.80
C GLY A 24 8.39 5.84 7.61
N THR A 25 8.89 5.24 6.53
CA THR A 25 9.37 5.97 5.33
C THR A 25 8.33 6.94 4.78
N TYR A 26 7.04 6.58 4.88
CA TYR A 26 5.94 7.36 4.31
C TYR A 26 5.18 8.23 5.32
N ASN A 27 5.63 8.33 6.58
CA ASN A 27 4.90 9.07 7.62
C ASN A 27 4.72 10.57 7.33
N GLY A 28 5.58 11.15 6.49
CA GLY A 28 5.51 12.55 6.09
C GLY A 28 4.76 12.80 4.77
N CYS A 29 4.18 11.78 4.16
CA CYS A 29 3.48 11.89 2.89
C CYS A 29 2.10 11.25 2.98
N HIS A 30 1.07 11.92 2.45
CA HIS A 30 -0.27 11.35 2.32
C HIS A 30 -0.68 11.07 0.88
N ASN A 31 0.14 11.47 -0.09
CA ASN A 31 -0.14 11.25 -1.51
C ASN A 31 0.79 10.16 -2.05
N VAL A 32 0.22 9.13 -2.67
CA VAL A 32 0.96 7.98 -3.21
C VAL A 32 0.67 7.87 -4.70
N LEU A 33 1.73 7.78 -5.51
CA LEU A 33 1.63 7.44 -6.93
C LEU A 33 2.26 6.07 -7.16
N ASP A 34 1.48 5.12 -7.67
CA ASP A 34 1.94 3.80 -8.08
C ASP A 34 2.00 3.71 -9.61
N VAL A 35 3.22 3.62 -10.15
CA VAL A 35 3.50 3.57 -11.59
C VAL A 35 3.73 2.11 -11.99
N GLY A 36 2.90 1.59 -12.88
CA GLY A 36 2.80 0.15 -13.14
C GLY A 36 2.01 -0.55 -12.03
N CYS A 37 0.89 0.06 -11.60
CA CYS A 37 0.14 -0.42 -10.45
C CYS A 37 -0.48 -1.81 -10.65
N GLY A 38 -0.70 -2.24 -11.91
CA GLY A 38 -1.36 -3.50 -12.25
C GLY A 38 -2.64 -3.70 -11.44
N GLY A 39 -2.77 -4.86 -10.80
CA GLY A 39 -3.88 -5.19 -9.90
C GLY A 39 -3.88 -4.47 -8.53
N GLY A 40 -2.96 -3.54 -8.28
CA GLY A 40 -2.96 -2.66 -7.11
C GLY A 40 -2.54 -3.34 -5.79
N ARG A 41 -1.75 -4.42 -5.83
CA ARG A 41 -1.38 -5.21 -4.63
C ARG A 41 -0.72 -4.38 -3.51
N ASN A 42 0.00 -3.32 -3.90
CA ASN A 42 0.73 -2.45 -2.99
C ASN A 42 -0.12 -1.30 -2.43
N LEU A 43 -1.30 -1.06 -3.00
CA LEU A 43 -2.15 0.08 -2.67
C LEU A 43 -3.09 -0.19 -1.49
N VAL A 44 -3.33 -1.46 -1.17
CA VAL A 44 -4.32 -1.88 -0.15
C VAL A 44 -4.09 -1.18 1.18
N TYR A 45 -2.86 -1.20 1.69
CA TYR A 45 -2.52 -0.55 2.96
C TYR A 45 -2.79 0.96 2.92
N PHE A 46 -2.33 1.64 1.86
CA PHE A 46 -2.48 3.09 1.72
C PHE A 46 -3.94 3.51 1.64
N LEU A 47 -4.74 2.80 0.83
CA LEU A 47 -6.18 3.02 0.69
C LEU A 47 -6.91 2.84 2.02
N GLN A 48 -6.59 1.78 2.77
CA GLN A 48 -7.21 1.52 4.08
C GLN A 48 -6.84 2.56 5.15
N ASN A 49 -5.69 3.21 5.02
CA ASN A 49 -5.19 4.20 5.97
C ASN A 49 -5.45 5.65 5.52
N GLY A 50 -6.33 5.86 4.52
CA GLY A 50 -6.80 7.19 4.12
C GLY A 50 -5.80 8.03 3.32
N PHE A 51 -4.79 7.40 2.72
CA PHE A 51 -3.89 8.08 1.79
C PHE A 51 -4.63 8.42 0.49
N GLU A 52 -4.22 9.51 -0.14
CA GLU A 52 -4.65 9.85 -1.49
C GLU A 52 -3.79 9.07 -2.50
N VAL A 53 -4.41 8.09 -3.17
CA VAL A 53 -3.70 7.13 -4.02
C VAL A 53 -4.03 7.36 -5.49
N TYR A 54 -2.97 7.47 -6.29
CA TYR A 54 -3.02 7.58 -7.74
C TYR A 54 -2.32 6.36 -8.34
N GLY A 55 -2.95 5.73 -9.33
CA GLY A 55 -2.37 4.59 -10.06
C GLY A 55 -2.31 4.90 -11.55
N VAL A 56 -1.20 4.52 -12.20
CA VAL A 56 -1.09 4.54 -13.66
C VAL A 56 -0.51 3.24 -14.14
N ASP A 57 -1.17 2.61 -15.12
CA ASP A 57 -0.64 1.44 -15.82
C ASP A 57 -0.89 1.59 -17.33
N PRO A 58 0.15 1.59 -18.17
CA PRO A 58 -0.02 1.67 -19.62
C PRO A 58 -0.64 0.42 -20.24
N ASN A 59 -0.63 -0.74 -19.54
CA ASN A 59 -1.19 -2.00 -20.02
C ASN A 59 -1.99 -2.67 -18.88
N PRO A 60 -3.27 -2.29 -18.70
CA PRO A 60 -4.10 -2.79 -17.60
C PRO A 60 -4.44 -4.29 -17.70
#